data_AF-A0A7J8DF20-F1
#
_entry.id   AF-A0A7J8DF20-F1
#
_cell.length_a   1.000
_cell.length_b   1.000
_cell.length_c   1.000
_cell.angle_alpha   90.00
_cell.angle_beta   90.00
_cell.angle_gamma   90.00
#
_symmetry.space_group_name_H-M   'P 1'
#
loop_
_entity.id
_entity.type
_entity.pdbx_description
1 polymer ?
#
loop_
_entity_poly.entity_id
_entity_poly.type
_entity_poly.pdbx_seq_one_letter_code
_entity_poly.pdbx_strand_id
1 'polypeptide(L)'
;MVTLQGFVGPWYRNLFRFLLLFSYIIPISLRVNLDMGKAAYGWMVMRDESIPGTVVRTSTIPEELGRLVYLLTDKTGTLTRNEMVFKRLHLGTVSYGTDTMDEIQGHVRASCPQVALVQWTESVGLTLVSRDLASVQLRTPSGQVLTYSLLQTFPFTSESKRMGVIVRDESTAEITFYMKGADVAMSSIVQYNDWLEEEVTRGVG
;
A
#
# COMPACT_ATOMS: atom_id res chain seq x y z
N MET A 1 33.12 56.29 -20.96
CA MET A 1 33.20 57.77 -20.86
C MET A 1 34.16 58.26 -19.76
N VAL A 2 34.21 57.65 -18.56
CA VAL A 2 35.19 58.01 -17.50
C VAL A 2 36.63 57.55 -17.82
N THR A 3 36.78 56.37 -18.43
CA THR A 3 38.07 55.82 -18.88
C THR A 3 38.68 56.58 -20.07
N LEU A 4 37.84 57.18 -20.91
CA LEU A 4 38.26 58.01 -22.05
C LEU A 4 38.69 59.43 -21.63
N GLN A 5 38.31 59.89 -20.44
CA GLN A 5 38.66 61.19 -19.88
C GLN A 5 39.88 61.15 -18.92
N GLY A 6 40.59 60.02 -18.85
CA GLY A 6 41.88 59.91 -18.16
C GLY A 6 41.84 60.06 -16.63
N PHE A 7 40.71 59.75 -15.96
CA PHE A 7 40.56 59.86 -14.50
C PHE A 7 40.84 61.26 -13.91
N VAL A 8 40.80 62.31 -14.72
CA VAL A 8 41.04 63.68 -14.27
C VAL A 8 39.76 64.27 -13.69
N GLY A 9 39.83 64.85 -12.47
CA GLY A 9 38.69 65.43 -11.76
C GLY A 9 37.93 64.42 -10.86
N PRO A 10 36.69 64.71 -10.43
CA PRO A 10 35.92 63.83 -9.54
C PRO A 10 35.33 62.61 -10.30
N TRP A 11 36.21 61.82 -10.91
CA TRP A 11 35.90 60.65 -11.74
C TRP A 11 34.99 59.63 -11.05
N TYR A 12 35.11 59.50 -9.72
CA TYR A 12 34.26 58.63 -8.91
C TYR A 12 32.78 59.00 -9.03
N ARG A 13 32.44 60.30 -9.13
CA ARG A 13 31.05 60.76 -9.28
C ARG A 13 30.45 60.28 -10.60
N ASN A 14 31.24 60.34 -11.68
CA ASN A 14 30.81 59.87 -12.99
C ASN A 14 30.72 58.34 -13.06
N LEU A 15 31.58 57.61 -12.32
CA LEU A 15 31.51 56.16 -12.20
C LEU A 15 30.26 55.71 -11.43
N PHE A 16 29.99 56.29 -10.26
CA PHE A 16 28.78 55.97 -9.48
C PHE A 16 27.50 56.39 -10.21
N ARG A 17 27.51 57.51 -10.94
CA ARG A 17 26.39 57.91 -11.80
C ARG A 17 26.13 56.87 -12.91
N PHE A 18 27.18 56.33 -13.52
CA PHE A 18 27.07 55.25 -14.51
C PHE A 18 26.49 53.98 -13.87
N LEU A 19 27.01 53.54 -12.71
CA LEU A 19 26.49 52.36 -12.00
C LEU A 19 25.01 52.51 -11.60
N LEU A 20 24.61 53.70 -11.13
CA LEU A 20 23.21 53.98 -10.77
C LEU A 20 22.27 53.99 -11.99
N LEU A 21 22.74 54.46 -13.15
CA LEU A 21 21.96 54.41 -14.39
C LEU A 21 21.86 52.99 -14.97
N PHE A 22 22.93 52.19 -14.83
CA PHE A 22 22.95 50.79 -15.27
C PHE A 22 22.17 49.85 -14.33
N SER A 23 21.96 50.22 -13.06
CA SER A 23 21.16 49.40 -12.13
C SER A 23 19.71 49.23 -12.59
N TYR A 24 19.19 50.17 -13.40
CA TYR A 24 17.85 50.09 -13.98
C TYR A 24 17.71 49.02 -15.08
N ILE A 25 18.81 48.51 -15.63
CA ILE A 25 18.79 47.48 -16.69
C ILE A 25 18.30 46.13 -16.17
N ILE A 26 18.57 45.81 -14.90
CA ILE A 26 18.02 44.61 -14.24
C ILE A 26 16.91 45.08 -13.31
N PRO A 27 15.66 45.12 -13.79
CA PRO A 27 14.56 45.60 -12.96
C PRO A 27 14.39 44.68 -11.75
N ILE A 28 14.51 45.27 -10.56
CA ILE A 28 14.27 44.59 -9.28
C ILE A 28 12.86 43.95 -9.25
N SER A 29 11.90 44.54 -9.99
CA SER A 29 10.54 44.04 -10.14
C SER A 29 10.40 42.73 -10.91
N LEU A 30 11.39 42.33 -11.74
CA LEU A 30 11.32 41.05 -12.48
C LEU A 30 11.23 39.87 -11.51
N ARG A 31 12.03 39.90 -10.44
CA ARG A 31 12.04 38.84 -9.43
C ARG A 31 10.73 38.80 -8.66
N VAL A 32 10.23 39.96 -8.24
CA VAL A 32 8.97 40.07 -7.49
C VAL A 32 7.78 39.60 -8.32
N ASN A 33 7.74 39.92 -9.61
CA ASN A 33 6.66 39.48 -10.51
C ASN A 33 6.66 37.96 -10.70
N LEU A 34 7.84 37.35 -10.85
CA LEU A 34 7.97 35.89 -10.93
C LEU A 34 7.53 35.20 -9.63
N ASP A 35 7.95 35.73 -8.48
CA ASP A 35 7.56 35.20 -7.17
C ASP A 35 6.04 35.34 -6.91
N MET A 36 5.43 36.44 -7.36
CA MET A 36 3.99 36.67 -7.26
C MET A 36 3.20 35.74 -8.18
N GLY A 37 3.69 35.48 -9.40
CA GLY A 37 3.09 34.50 -10.31
C GLY A 37 3.08 33.09 -9.72
N LYS A 38 4.20 32.66 -9.14
CA LYS A 38 4.33 31.37 -8.43
C LYS A 38 3.32 31.21 -7.30
N ALA A 39 3.13 32.26 -6.51
CA ALA A 39 2.13 32.28 -5.44
C ALA A 39 0.69 32.17 -5.98
N ALA A 40 0.38 32.88 -7.06
CA ALA A 40 -0.95 32.85 -7.69
C ALA A 40 -1.29 31.44 -8.23
N TYR A 41 -0.34 30.78 -8.91
CA TYR A 41 -0.54 29.40 -9.39
C TYR A 41 -0.69 28.40 -8.24
N GLY A 42 0.11 28.53 -7.18
CA GLY A 42 -0.05 27.70 -5.98
C GLY A 42 -1.44 27.85 -5.35
N TRP A 43 -1.97 29.09 -5.29
CA TRP A 43 -3.32 29.35 -4.79
C TRP A 43 -4.40 28.74 -5.70
N MET A 44 -4.22 28.81 -7.02
CA MET A 44 -5.14 28.22 -7.98
C MET A 44 -5.20 26.68 -7.84
N VAL A 45 -4.06 26.02 -7.65
CA VAL A 45 -3.99 24.56 -7.40
C VAL A 45 -4.72 24.16 -6.12
N MET A 46 -4.65 24.96 -5.06
CA MET A 46 -5.36 24.68 -3.81
C MET A 46 -6.89 24.83 -3.93
N ARG A 47 -7.37 25.55 -4.94
CA ARG A 47 -8.81 25.80 -5.17
C ARG A 47 -9.39 24.92 -6.28
N ASP A 48 -8.60 24.00 -6.82
CA ASP A 48 -9.03 23.07 -7.85
C ASP A 48 -10.03 22.04 -7.29
N GLU A 49 -11.21 21.94 -7.91
CA GLU A 49 -12.27 21.01 -7.51
C GLU A 49 -11.96 19.56 -7.89
N SER A 50 -11.08 19.34 -8.88
CA SER A 50 -10.73 18.00 -9.37
C SER A 50 -9.82 17.22 -8.40
N ILE A 51 -9.04 17.93 -7.58
CA ILE A 51 -8.12 17.33 -6.58
C ILE A 51 -8.38 17.94 -5.20
N PRO A 52 -9.52 17.60 -4.56
CA PRO A 52 -9.91 18.19 -3.30
C PRO A 52 -8.91 17.83 -2.18
N GLY A 53 -8.63 18.79 -1.29
CA GLY A 53 -7.71 18.60 -0.17
C GLY A 53 -6.23 18.83 -0.51
N THR A 54 -5.91 19.28 -1.73
CA THR A 54 -4.54 19.64 -2.11
C THR A 54 -4.05 20.87 -1.35
N VAL A 55 -2.96 20.72 -0.60
CA VAL A 55 -2.33 21.82 0.14
C VAL A 55 -0.93 22.07 -0.40
N VAL A 56 -0.73 23.23 -1.03
CA VAL A 56 0.58 23.65 -1.52
C VAL A 56 1.37 24.27 -0.37
N ARG A 57 2.48 23.64 0.00
CA ARG A 57 3.34 24.09 1.12
C ARG A 57 4.51 24.98 0.69
N THR A 58 4.81 25.04 -0.61
CA THR A 58 5.95 25.81 -1.14
C THR A 58 5.60 26.39 -2.51
N SER A 59 5.89 27.68 -2.71
CA SER A 59 5.50 28.42 -3.92
C SER A 59 6.31 28.06 -5.17
N THR A 60 7.47 27.42 -5.04
CA THR A 60 8.30 27.00 -6.20
C THR A 60 7.81 25.72 -6.87
N ILE A 61 6.93 24.97 -6.21
CA ILE A 61 6.48 23.63 -6.66
C ILE A 61 5.82 23.63 -8.05
N PRO A 62 4.95 24.59 -8.44
CA PRO A 62 4.24 24.52 -9.72
C PRO A 62 5.13 24.42 -10.97
N GLU A 63 6.29 25.10 -10.99
CA GLU A 63 7.22 25.05 -12.12
C GLU A 63 7.99 23.72 -12.17
N GLU A 64 8.36 23.20 -11.00
CA GLU A 64 9.08 21.92 -10.89
C GLU A 64 8.19 20.74 -11.26
N LEU A 65 6.89 20.80 -10.91
CA LEU A 65 5.91 19.77 -11.31
C LEU A 65 5.83 19.62 -12.83
N GLY A 66 5.93 20.72 -13.59
CA GLY A 66 5.92 20.70 -15.06
C GLY A 66 7.19 20.12 -15.70
N ARG A 67 8.24 19.84 -14.91
CA ARG A 67 9.53 19.31 -15.35
C ARG A 67 9.82 17.90 -14.83
N LEU A 68 8.90 17.30 -14.10
CA LEU A 68 9.08 15.97 -13.54
C LEU A 68 9.21 14.92 -14.65
N VAL A 69 10.32 14.18 -14.64
CA VAL A 69 10.58 13.03 -15.54
C VAL A 69 10.44 11.70 -14.81
N TYR A 70 10.78 11.67 -13.52
CA TYR A 70 10.73 10.46 -12.71
C TYR A 70 9.77 10.66 -11.54
N LEU A 71 8.89 9.69 -11.34
CA LEU A 71 8.00 9.61 -10.19
C LEU A 71 8.42 8.41 -9.33
N LEU A 72 8.93 8.69 -8.14
CA LEU A 72 9.24 7.67 -7.14
C LEU A 72 8.05 7.58 -6.19
N THR A 73 7.42 6.42 -6.11
CA THR A 73 6.25 6.18 -5.26
C THR A 73 6.60 5.17 -4.16
N ASP A 74 6.13 5.39 -2.94
CA ASP A 74 6.16 4.35 -1.93
C ASP A 74 5.07 3.29 -2.19
N LYS A 75 5.31 2.04 -1.82
CA LYS A 75 4.33 0.96 -2.01
C LYS A 75 3.21 1.07 -0.96
N THR A 76 3.59 1.13 0.31
CA THR A 76 2.65 0.99 1.42
C THR A 76 2.02 2.34 1.74
N GLY A 77 0.70 2.43 1.71
CA GLY A 77 -0.03 3.67 2.01
C GLY A 77 -0.11 4.68 0.86
N THR A 78 0.62 4.46 -0.24
CA THR A 78 0.44 5.22 -1.50
C THR A 78 -0.16 4.33 -2.59
N LEU A 79 0.54 3.30 -3.04
CA LEU A 79 0.01 2.39 -4.07
C LEU A 79 -1.03 1.42 -3.51
N THR A 80 -0.79 0.93 -2.29
CA THR A 80 -1.70 -0.04 -1.65
C THR A 80 -2.40 0.59 -0.46
N ARG A 81 -3.73 0.45 -0.43
CA ARG A 81 -4.51 0.66 0.79
C ARG A 81 -4.13 -0.42 1.81
N ASN A 82 -4.16 -0.08 3.10
CA ASN A 82 -3.89 -1.05 4.18
C ASN A 82 -5.11 -1.95 4.44
N GLU A 83 -5.68 -2.48 3.36
CA GLU A 83 -6.84 -3.37 3.35
C GLU A 83 -6.46 -4.60 2.52
N MET A 84 -6.43 -5.76 3.17
CA MET A 84 -6.19 -7.03 2.50
C MET A 84 -7.52 -7.76 2.33
N VAL A 85 -7.90 -8.02 1.08
CA VAL A 85 -9.11 -8.77 0.75
C VAL A 85 -8.72 -10.14 0.24
N PHE A 86 -9.30 -11.18 0.84
CA PHE A 86 -9.12 -12.54 0.37
C PHE A 86 -9.86 -12.74 -0.97
N LYS A 87 -9.16 -13.24 -1.99
CA LYS A 87 -9.72 -13.34 -3.36
C LYS A 87 -9.91 -14.76 -3.86
N ARG A 88 -8.99 -15.68 -3.54
CA ARG A 88 -9.02 -17.05 -4.04
C ARG A 88 -8.48 -18.01 -2.99
N LEU A 89 -9.14 -19.16 -2.83
CA LEU A 89 -8.74 -20.28 -2.00
C LEU A 89 -8.53 -21.51 -2.87
N HIS A 90 -7.41 -22.20 -2.72
CA HIS A 90 -7.18 -23.48 -3.37
C HIS A 90 -7.12 -24.57 -2.29
N LEU A 91 -7.96 -25.59 -2.41
CA LEU A 91 -7.99 -26.75 -1.50
C LEU A 91 -7.83 -28.03 -2.33
N GLY A 92 -6.71 -28.73 -2.14
CA GLY A 92 -6.37 -29.89 -2.96
C GLY A 92 -6.29 -29.52 -4.45
N THR A 93 -7.08 -30.18 -5.28
CA THR A 93 -7.16 -29.93 -6.73
C THR A 93 -8.20 -28.87 -7.12
N VAL A 94 -8.96 -28.31 -6.16
CA VAL A 94 -10.08 -27.41 -6.45
C VAL A 94 -9.74 -25.97 -6.08
N SER A 95 -10.02 -25.04 -7.01
CA SER A 95 -9.86 -23.60 -6.81
C SER A 95 -11.20 -22.88 -6.64
N TYR A 96 -11.37 -22.19 -5.52
CA TYR A 96 -12.49 -21.30 -5.23
C TYR A 96 -12.03 -19.86 -5.44
N GLY A 97 -12.46 -19.21 -6.51
CA GLY A 97 -12.28 -17.78 -6.73
C GLY A 97 -13.60 -17.04 -6.66
N THR A 98 -13.56 -15.71 -6.69
CA THR A 98 -14.78 -14.88 -6.75
C THR A 98 -15.70 -15.29 -7.90
N ASP A 99 -15.12 -15.64 -9.05
CA ASP A 99 -15.87 -15.94 -10.27
C ASP A 99 -16.51 -17.34 -10.22
N THR A 100 -15.89 -18.30 -9.54
CA THR A 100 -16.46 -19.64 -9.31
C THR A 100 -17.39 -19.69 -8.09
N MET A 101 -17.20 -18.79 -7.12
CA MET A 101 -18.13 -18.58 -6.01
C MET A 101 -19.48 -18.06 -6.50
N ASP A 102 -19.51 -17.27 -7.59
CA ASP A 102 -20.75 -16.78 -8.21
C ASP A 102 -21.47 -17.87 -9.04
N GLU A 103 -20.74 -18.78 -9.69
CA GLU A 103 -21.35 -19.96 -10.35
C GLU A 103 -21.87 -21.00 -9.34
N ILE A 104 -21.14 -21.21 -8.25
CA ILE A 104 -21.60 -22.00 -7.10
C ILE A 104 -22.84 -21.31 -6.49
N GLN A 105 -22.84 -19.98 -6.31
CA GLN A 105 -24.03 -19.21 -5.92
C GLN A 105 -25.21 -19.47 -6.86
N GLY A 106 -24.98 -19.50 -8.17
CA GLY A 106 -26.00 -19.76 -9.19
C GLY A 106 -26.61 -21.15 -9.09
N HIS A 107 -25.79 -22.20 -9.05
CA HIS A 107 -26.23 -23.60 -8.90
C HIS A 107 -26.93 -23.87 -7.56
N VAL A 108 -26.42 -23.25 -6.49
CA VAL A 108 -26.97 -23.36 -5.14
C VAL A 108 -28.32 -22.65 -5.02
N ARG A 109 -28.49 -21.47 -5.64
CA ARG A 109 -29.78 -20.75 -5.72
C ARG A 109 -30.82 -21.50 -6.55
N ALA A 110 -30.41 -22.16 -7.64
CA ALA A 110 -31.30 -22.93 -8.49
C ALA A 110 -31.84 -24.20 -7.81
N SER A 111 -31.08 -24.76 -6.86
CA SER A 111 -31.46 -25.98 -6.14
C SER A 111 -32.23 -25.71 -4.84
N CYS A 112 -32.06 -24.55 -4.18
CA CYS A 112 -32.84 -24.11 -3.01
C CYS A 112 -32.67 -22.59 -2.76
N PRO A 113 -33.75 -21.76 -2.71
CA PRO A 113 -33.61 -20.29 -2.80
C PRO A 113 -33.07 -19.54 -1.57
N GLN A 114 -32.82 -20.15 -0.41
CA GLN A 114 -32.59 -19.34 0.80
C GLN A 114 -31.66 -19.90 1.88
N VAL A 115 -31.21 -21.16 1.80
CA VAL A 115 -30.54 -21.81 2.94
C VAL A 115 -29.08 -22.16 2.66
N ALA A 116 -28.70 -22.42 1.40
CA ALA A 116 -27.39 -23.02 1.11
C ALA A 116 -26.23 -22.03 0.96
N LEU A 117 -26.48 -20.76 0.64
CA LEU A 117 -25.43 -19.72 0.66
C LEU A 117 -25.11 -19.25 2.08
N VAL A 118 -26.15 -19.12 2.91
CA VAL A 118 -25.99 -18.88 4.35
C VAL A 118 -25.30 -20.09 4.96
N GLN A 119 -25.72 -21.32 4.67
CA GLN A 119 -25.05 -22.54 5.18
C GLN A 119 -23.61 -22.74 4.73
N TRP A 120 -23.12 -22.22 3.59
CA TRP A 120 -21.69 -22.37 3.24
C TRP A 120 -20.82 -21.29 3.90
N THR A 121 -21.30 -20.05 3.88
CA THR A 121 -20.69 -18.93 4.61
C THR A 121 -20.72 -19.20 6.13
N GLU A 122 -21.76 -19.88 6.58
CA GLU A 122 -21.93 -20.45 7.92
C GLU A 122 -21.09 -21.71 8.05
N SER A 123 -20.92 -22.61 7.07
CA SER A 123 -20.08 -23.83 7.20
C SER A 123 -18.59 -23.54 7.42
N VAL A 124 -18.11 -22.37 7.01
CA VAL A 124 -16.75 -21.86 7.33
C VAL A 124 -16.78 -20.94 8.57
N GLY A 125 -17.96 -20.65 9.11
CA GLY A 125 -18.31 -19.71 10.19
C GLY A 125 -17.73 -20.01 11.57
N LEU A 126 -16.53 -20.57 11.61
CA LEU A 126 -15.65 -20.59 12.77
C LEU A 126 -15.36 -19.15 13.18
N THR A 127 -15.98 -18.73 14.28
CA THR A 127 -15.70 -17.42 14.87
C THR A 127 -14.68 -17.60 15.98
N LEU A 128 -13.60 -16.81 15.95
CA LEU A 128 -12.69 -16.73 17.09
C LEU A 128 -13.42 -16.05 18.26
N VAL A 129 -13.71 -16.80 19.32
CA VAL A 129 -14.40 -16.29 20.51
C VAL A 129 -13.40 -15.60 21.43
N SER A 130 -12.32 -16.29 21.76
CA SER A 130 -11.25 -15.78 22.60
C SER A 130 -9.92 -16.40 22.20
N ARG A 131 -8.85 -15.64 22.43
CA ARG A 131 -7.48 -16.07 22.22
C ARG A 131 -6.62 -15.56 23.36
N ASP A 132 -6.05 -16.50 24.08
CA ASP A 132 -5.05 -16.25 25.11
C ASP A 132 -3.67 -16.74 24.64
N LEU A 133 -2.64 -16.56 25.48
CA LEU A 133 -1.30 -17.08 25.20
C LEU A 133 -1.25 -18.62 25.20
N ALA A 134 -2.14 -19.27 25.94
CA ALA A 134 -2.16 -20.72 26.16
C ALA A 134 -3.39 -21.42 25.59
N SER A 135 -4.43 -20.70 25.15
CA SER A 135 -5.66 -21.30 24.65
C SER A 135 -6.32 -20.48 23.53
N VAL A 136 -7.06 -21.16 22.67
CA VAL A 136 -7.90 -20.58 21.62
C VAL A 136 -9.28 -21.20 21.70
N GLN A 137 -10.33 -20.37 21.69
CA GLN A 137 -11.71 -20.85 21.62
C GLN A 137 -12.33 -20.45 20.29
N LEU A 138 -12.81 -21.44 19.56
CA LEU A 138 -13.49 -21.27 18.29
C LEU A 138 -14.96 -21.64 18.45
N ARG A 139 -15.87 -20.79 17.99
CA ARG A 139 -17.29 -21.12 17.90
C ARG A 139 -17.58 -21.66 16.52
N THR A 140 -18.03 -22.90 16.47
CA THR A 140 -18.53 -23.53 15.26
C THR A 140 -19.86 -22.94 14.83
N PRO A 141 -20.26 -23.17 13.57
CA PRO A 141 -21.52 -22.67 13.04
C PRO A 141 -22.75 -23.30 13.71
N SER A 142 -22.58 -24.51 14.26
CA SER A 142 -23.60 -25.19 15.08
C SER A 142 -23.75 -24.59 16.48
N GLY A 143 -22.96 -23.57 16.84
CA GLY A 143 -22.97 -22.92 18.15
C GLY A 143 -22.09 -23.60 19.20
N GLN A 144 -21.46 -24.74 18.88
CA GLN A 144 -20.54 -25.43 19.78
C GLN A 144 -19.22 -24.65 19.89
N VAL A 145 -18.70 -24.51 21.11
CA VAL A 145 -17.40 -23.90 21.36
C VAL A 145 -16.34 -25.01 21.46
N LEU A 146 -15.35 -24.96 20.58
CA LEU A 146 -14.18 -25.82 20.58
C LEU A 146 -13.04 -25.11 21.29
N THR A 147 -12.45 -25.78 22.28
CA THR A 147 -11.31 -25.24 23.04
C THR A 147 -10.04 -25.96 22.62
N TYR A 148 -9.04 -25.18 22.24
CA TYR A 148 -7.71 -25.66 21.89
C TYR A 148 -6.69 -25.10 22.87
N SER A 149 -5.77 -25.95 23.31
CA SER A 149 -4.60 -25.53 24.08
C SER A 149 -3.40 -25.33 23.15
N LEU A 150 -2.72 -24.18 23.28
CA LEU A 150 -1.49 -23.87 22.57
C LEU A 150 -0.33 -24.55 23.29
N LEU A 151 0.28 -25.56 22.66
CA LEU A 151 1.46 -26.24 23.21
C LEU A 151 2.75 -25.51 22.86
N GLN A 152 2.86 -25.02 21.62
CA GLN A 152 4.05 -24.30 21.15
C GLN A 152 3.70 -23.36 20.00
N THR A 153 4.27 -22.15 20.02
CA THR A 153 4.15 -21.19 18.91
C THR A 153 5.51 -20.98 18.26
N PHE A 154 5.57 -21.05 16.93
CA PHE A 154 6.74 -20.74 16.12
C PHE A 154 6.50 -19.41 15.40
N PRO A 155 7.08 -18.30 15.88
CA PRO A 155 6.84 -16.98 15.33
C PRO A 155 7.38 -16.85 13.91
N PHE A 156 6.79 -15.92 13.14
CA PHE A 156 7.31 -15.58 11.83
C PHE A 156 8.70 -14.96 11.94
N THR A 157 9.64 -15.44 11.12
CA THR A 157 10.95 -14.79 10.93
C THR A 157 11.20 -14.54 9.45
N SER A 158 11.95 -13.48 9.13
CA SER A 158 12.31 -13.15 7.75
C SER A 158 13.17 -14.22 7.09
N GLU A 159 13.90 -15.01 7.89
CA GLU A 159 14.73 -16.13 7.44
C GLU A 159 13.87 -17.36 7.08
N SER A 160 12.95 -17.75 7.96
CA SER A 160 12.11 -18.94 7.73
C SER A 160 11.00 -18.67 6.71
N LYS A 161 10.51 -17.41 6.65
CA LYS A 161 9.32 -16.96 5.92
C LYS A 161 8.06 -17.79 6.23
N ARG A 162 8.00 -18.33 7.44
CA ARG A 162 6.95 -19.25 7.92
C ARG A 162 6.61 -18.95 9.37
N MET A 163 5.39 -19.26 9.77
CA MET A 163 4.92 -19.29 11.15
C MET A 163 4.14 -20.58 11.39
N GLY A 164 4.15 -21.09 12.61
CA GLY A 164 3.43 -22.31 12.94
C GLY A 164 2.98 -22.36 14.39
N VAL A 165 2.08 -23.29 14.68
CA VAL A 165 1.55 -23.51 16.01
C VAL A 165 1.22 -24.99 16.20
N ILE A 166 1.60 -25.54 17.36
CA ILE A 166 1.15 -26.85 17.80
C ILE A 166 -0.02 -26.62 18.75
N VAL A 167 -1.17 -27.16 18.39
CA VAL A 167 -2.40 -27.08 19.18
C VAL A 167 -2.85 -28.47 19.58
N ARG A 168 -3.45 -28.57 20.76
CA ARG A 168 -4.14 -29.77 21.20
C ARG A 168 -5.61 -29.44 21.41
N ASP A 169 -6.47 -30.19 20.73
CA ASP A 169 -7.91 -30.15 20.95
C ASP A 169 -8.24 -30.78 22.31
N GLU A 170 -8.92 -30.05 23.18
CA GLU A 170 -9.28 -30.55 24.52
C GLU A 170 -10.36 -31.63 24.47
N SER A 171 -11.19 -31.66 23.43
CA SER A 171 -12.29 -32.62 23.30
C SER A 171 -11.84 -33.99 22.78
N THR A 172 -10.95 -34.01 21.79
CA THR A 172 -10.45 -35.23 21.15
C THR A 172 -9.08 -35.66 21.69
N ALA A 173 -8.41 -34.80 22.45
CA ALA A 173 -7.01 -34.94 22.86
C ALA A 173 -6.01 -35.03 21.68
N GLU A 174 -6.44 -34.77 20.45
CA GLU A 174 -5.60 -34.80 19.24
C GLU A 174 -4.64 -33.61 19.22
N ILE A 175 -3.39 -33.87 18.83
CA ILE A 175 -2.36 -32.85 18.68
C ILE A 175 -2.15 -32.63 17.19
N THR A 176 -2.34 -31.39 16.75
CA THR A 176 -2.17 -30.99 15.35
C THR A 176 -1.15 -29.87 15.25
N PHE A 177 -0.27 -29.96 14.25
CA PHE A 177 0.66 -28.88 13.90
C PHE A 177 0.14 -28.13 12.67
N TYR A 178 -0.10 -26.83 12.84
CA TYR A 178 -0.48 -25.93 11.76
C TYR A 178 0.72 -25.07 11.36
N MET A 179 0.94 -24.91 10.04
CA MET A 179 1.97 -24.04 9.50
C MET A 179 1.40 -23.17 8.37
N LYS A 180 1.80 -21.90 8.35
CA LYS A 180 1.52 -20.94 7.28
C LYS A 180 2.83 -20.27 6.87
N GLY A 181 3.10 -20.16 5.57
CA GLY A 181 4.33 -19.52 5.07
C GLY A 181 4.21 -19.08 3.62
N ALA A 182 5.28 -18.46 3.11
CA ALA A 182 5.40 -18.11 1.70
C ALA A 182 5.56 -19.37 0.82
N ASP A 183 5.06 -19.33 -0.41
CA ASP A 183 4.98 -20.51 -1.28
C ASP A 183 6.34 -21.16 -1.53
N VAL A 184 7.37 -20.35 -1.85
CA VAL A 184 8.76 -20.79 -2.07
C VAL A 184 9.34 -21.50 -0.84
N ALA A 185 8.92 -21.08 0.35
CA ALA A 185 9.35 -21.71 1.57
C ALA A 185 8.59 -23.04 1.75
N MET A 186 7.26 -23.01 1.64
CA MET A 186 6.39 -24.16 1.90
C MET A 186 6.57 -25.31 0.89
N SER A 187 6.90 -25.01 -0.37
CA SER A 187 7.04 -26.00 -1.46
C SER A 187 8.02 -27.13 -1.15
N SER A 188 9.06 -26.87 -0.35
CA SER A 188 10.05 -27.88 0.02
C SER A 188 9.60 -28.84 1.13
N ILE A 189 8.48 -28.56 1.80
CA ILE A 189 7.97 -29.33 2.95
C ILE A 189 6.64 -30.01 2.62
N VAL A 190 5.85 -29.44 1.70
CA VAL A 190 4.59 -30.02 1.26
C VAL A 190 4.80 -31.09 0.20
N GLN A 191 3.87 -32.05 0.13
CA GLN A 191 3.89 -33.03 -0.96
C GLN A 191 3.70 -32.34 -2.31
N TYR A 192 4.36 -32.90 -3.31
CA TYR A 192 4.32 -32.42 -4.69
C TYR A 192 2.88 -32.27 -5.18
N ASN A 193 2.57 -31.11 -5.76
CA ASN A 193 1.29 -30.82 -6.41
C ASN A 193 1.56 -29.94 -7.63
N ASP A 194 1.14 -30.40 -8.81
CA ASP A 194 1.37 -29.72 -10.11
C ASP A 194 0.94 -28.23 -10.09
N TRP A 195 -0.17 -27.95 -9.40
CA TRP A 195 -0.69 -26.58 -9.26
C TRP A 195 0.28 -25.63 -8.53
N LEU A 196 0.93 -26.10 -7.47
CA LEU A 196 1.79 -25.25 -6.65
C LEU A 196 3.01 -24.79 -7.46
N GLU A 197 3.57 -25.66 -8.30
CA GLU A 197 4.67 -25.29 -9.19
C GLU A 197 4.23 -24.29 -10.26
N GLU A 198 3.04 -24.46 -10.85
CA GLU A 198 2.54 -23.57 -11.89
C GLU A 198 2.36 -22.12 -11.38
N GLU A 199 1.71 -21.93 -10.22
CA GLU A 199 1.47 -20.59 -9.66
C GLU A 199 2.74 -19.94 -9.12
N VAL A 200 3.63 -20.69 -8.47
CA VAL A 200 4.92 -20.16 -7.99
C VAL A 200 5.79 -19.71 -9.15
N THR A 201 5.77 -20.44 -10.28
CA THR A 201 6.55 -20.09 -11.47
C THR A 201 5.97 -18.88 -12.20
N ARG A 202 4.63 -18.74 -12.26
CA ARG A 202 3.97 -17.58 -12.88
C ARG A 202 4.26 -16.26 -12.16
N GLY A 203 4.50 -16.29 -10.85
CA GLY A 203 4.83 -15.09 -10.07
C GLY A 203 6.22 -14.48 -10.32
N VAL A 204 7.05 -15.11 -11.18
CA VAL A 204 8.43 -14.69 -11.49
C VAL A 204 8.56 -14.02 -12.88
N GLY A 205 7.45 -13.82 -13.60
CA GLY A 205 7.39 -13.17 -14.92
C GLY A 205 7.16 -11.66 -14.86
#